data_AF-A0A0C9WRC3-F1
#
_entry.id   AF-A0A0C9WRC3-F1
#
_cell.length_a   1.000
_cell.length_b   1.000
_cell.length_c   1.000
_cell.angle_alpha   90.00
_cell.angle_beta   90.00
_cell.angle_gamma   90.00
#
_symmetry.space_group_name_H-M   'P 1'
#
loop_
_entity.id
_entity.type
_entity.pdbx_description
1 polymer ?
#
loop_
_entity_poly.entity_id
_entity_poly.type
_entity_poly.pdbx_seq_one_letter_code
_entity_poly.pdbx_strand_id
1 'polypeptide(L)'
;LWLTALSKYNSDWEIHWTPAKHGTDKRSWIRFPELRDDSTNPSFQSESRDKLLRWAKTKALPVSSSFLGKGGVTLSMASPHHVDTVVNAGTVLVPGFPNPLRVARGRQIEICNAFEIVIMGVPDDYEDMDQLLKEWITQNFLVDGESTLAGYRASPDEPEAFIFHMTTWKATKAVLSQSTRKLFEADFAKYPTLIYPRTVHEVNTTGVWKIVGNICGDFAKGADSMNDTIKALTRRIDSMEDRNQKQHKATHLQLAAVTSTLQSRAILAQSAELGLTRGLSNVRANKTAIRMKLLMGMEPEKVAEAQAMMAEFEEEEASLQSKIDQASRNFLTIVGGHVSQLQPAPLSNPAPPSVPTAPPGI
;
A
#
# COMPACT_ATOMS: atom_id res chain seq x y z
N LEU A 1 48.85 11.96 -28.55
CA LEU A 1 47.94 10.79 -28.44
C LEU A 1 47.57 10.33 -29.85
N TRP A 2 47.68 9.03 -30.14
CA TRP A 2 47.43 8.43 -31.45
C TRP A 2 46.05 8.76 -32.05
N LEU A 3 45.00 8.86 -31.24
CA LEU A 3 43.67 9.35 -31.65
C LEU A 3 43.73 10.71 -32.35
N THR A 4 44.43 11.69 -31.76
CA THR A 4 44.60 13.02 -32.34
C THR A 4 45.41 12.98 -33.64
N ALA A 5 46.34 12.03 -33.76
CA ALA A 5 47.11 11.86 -35.00
C ALA A 5 46.23 11.24 -36.10
N LEU A 6 45.40 10.26 -35.76
CA LEU A 6 44.46 9.62 -36.67
C LEU A 6 43.35 10.59 -37.12
N SER A 7 42.79 11.40 -36.21
CA SER A 7 41.75 12.38 -36.56
C SER A 7 42.29 13.52 -37.43
N LYS A 8 43.58 13.85 -37.26
CA LYS A 8 44.28 14.78 -38.16
C LYS A 8 44.60 14.19 -39.53
N TYR A 9 44.82 12.88 -39.61
CA TYR A 9 45.09 12.20 -40.87
C TYR A 9 43.84 12.16 -41.75
N ASN A 10 42.67 11.90 -41.17
CA ASN A 10 41.39 11.97 -41.86
C ASN A 10 40.31 12.53 -40.93
N SER A 11 39.77 13.71 -41.28
CA SER A 11 38.73 14.40 -40.51
C SER A 11 37.37 13.71 -40.56
N ASP A 12 37.13 12.85 -41.56
CA ASP A 12 35.88 12.10 -41.70
C ASP A 12 35.85 10.86 -40.81
N TRP A 13 36.98 10.50 -40.19
CA TRP A 13 37.06 9.35 -39.29
C TRP A 13 36.55 9.71 -37.90
N GLU A 14 35.52 8.99 -37.49
CA GLU A 14 35.07 8.97 -36.11
C GLU A 14 35.90 7.95 -35.31
N ILE A 15 36.86 8.43 -34.51
CA ILE A 15 37.82 7.56 -33.82
C ILE A 15 37.46 7.52 -32.34
N HIS A 16 37.18 6.31 -31.86
CA HIS A 16 36.77 6.07 -30.49
C HIS A 16 37.60 4.98 -29.84
N TRP A 17 37.73 5.05 -28.51
CA TRP A 17 38.20 3.93 -27.74
C TRP A 17 37.15 2.82 -27.72
N THR A 18 37.53 1.62 -28.13
CA THR A 18 36.66 0.44 -28.07
C THR A 18 37.23 -0.57 -27.08
N PRO A 19 36.41 -1.30 -26.32
CA PRO A 19 36.86 -2.46 -25.57
C PRO A 19 37.58 -3.46 -26.48
N ALA A 20 38.68 -4.04 -26.00
CA ALA A 20 39.53 -4.93 -26.79
C ALA A 20 38.85 -6.27 -27.14
N LYS A 21 37.79 -6.65 -26.42
CA LYS A 21 37.05 -7.89 -26.66
C LYS A 21 35.87 -7.65 -27.59
N HIS A 22 35.75 -8.49 -28.61
CA HIS A 22 34.61 -8.48 -29.51
C HIS A 22 33.30 -8.64 -28.71
N GLY A 23 32.28 -7.85 -29.07
CA GLY A 23 30.98 -7.89 -28.41
C GLY A 23 30.90 -7.21 -27.05
N THR A 24 32.00 -6.64 -26.52
CA THR A 24 31.98 -5.92 -25.23
C THR A 24 31.82 -4.40 -25.36
N ASP A 25 31.70 -3.86 -26.57
CA ASP A 25 31.35 -2.45 -26.78
C ASP A 25 29.86 -2.25 -26.53
N LYS A 26 29.54 -1.74 -25.35
CA LYS A 26 28.17 -1.56 -24.88
C LYS A 26 27.52 -0.31 -25.44
N ARG A 27 28.26 0.53 -26.17
CA ARG A 27 27.67 1.59 -27.01
C ARG A 27 26.76 1.01 -28.10
N SER A 28 27.00 -0.24 -28.49
CA SER A 28 26.14 -0.98 -29.40
C SER A 28 25.00 -1.72 -28.68
N TRP A 29 24.82 -1.56 -27.36
CA TRP A 29 23.80 -2.30 -26.62
C TRP A 29 22.59 -1.44 -26.28
N ILE A 30 21.40 -2.01 -26.46
CA ILE A 30 20.15 -1.53 -25.87
C ILE A 30 19.67 -2.50 -24.79
N ARG A 31 19.21 -1.95 -23.68
CA ARG A 31 18.73 -2.68 -22.50
C ARG A 31 17.26 -2.42 -22.29
N PHE A 32 16.53 -3.47 -21.92
CA PHE A 32 15.13 -3.43 -21.53
C PHE A 32 15.01 -3.80 -20.05
N PRO A 33 15.18 -2.83 -19.13
CA PRO A 33 15.36 -3.09 -17.70
C PRO A 33 14.11 -3.65 -17.01
N GLU A 34 12.94 -3.56 -17.65
CA GLU A 34 11.66 -4.05 -17.16
C GLU A 34 11.49 -5.56 -17.39
N LEU A 35 12.25 -6.14 -18.32
CA LEU A 35 12.16 -7.54 -18.71
C LEU A 35 13.13 -8.41 -17.89
N ARG A 36 12.93 -8.43 -16.57
CA ARG A 36 13.77 -9.16 -15.62
C ARG A 36 13.32 -10.61 -15.44
N ASP A 37 14.12 -11.39 -14.73
CA ASP A 37 13.76 -12.77 -14.40
C ASP A 37 12.52 -12.76 -13.52
N ASP A 38 11.54 -13.56 -13.91
CA ASP A 38 10.33 -13.80 -13.15
C ASP A 38 10.49 -15.16 -12.45
N SER A 39 10.49 -15.16 -11.12
CA SER A 39 10.58 -16.40 -10.34
C SER A 39 9.39 -17.34 -10.58
N THR A 40 8.27 -16.80 -11.04
CA THR A 40 7.06 -17.56 -11.38
C THR A 40 7.08 -18.09 -12.82
N ASN A 41 7.90 -17.48 -13.70
CA ASN A 41 8.07 -17.92 -15.08
C ASN A 41 9.55 -17.88 -15.51
N PRO A 42 10.27 -19.01 -15.37
CA PRO A 42 11.69 -19.10 -15.74
C PRO A 42 11.99 -18.87 -17.23
N SER A 43 11.00 -19.03 -18.13
CA SER A 43 11.18 -18.78 -19.57
C SER A 43 10.87 -17.35 -19.98
N PHE A 44 10.38 -16.50 -19.07
CA PHE A 44 9.91 -15.15 -19.38
C PHE A 44 10.96 -14.29 -20.11
N GLN A 45 12.21 -14.27 -19.65
CA GLN A 45 13.27 -13.51 -20.32
C GLN A 45 13.58 -14.05 -21.72
N SER A 46 13.59 -15.37 -21.90
CA SER A 46 13.86 -15.99 -23.21
C SER A 46 12.74 -15.68 -24.19
N GLU A 47 11.48 -15.81 -23.77
CA GLU A 47 10.32 -15.47 -24.60
C GLU A 47 10.29 -13.98 -24.94
N SER A 48 10.64 -13.13 -23.97
CA SER A 48 10.72 -11.69 -24.15
C SER A 48 11.81 -11.30 -25.15
N ARG A 49 12.99 -11.95 -25.08
CA ARG A 49 14.06 -11.82 -26.08
C ARG A 49 13.57 -12.17 -27.47
N ASP A 50 12.83 -13.26 -27.63
CA ASP A 50 12.36 -13.68 -28.95
C ASP A 50 11.31 -12.72 -29.54
N LYS A 51 10.49 -12.08 -28.71
CA LYS A 51 9.59 -10.98 -29.11
C LYS A 51 10.39 -9.74 -29.53
N LEU A 52 11.41 -9.38 -28.76
CA LEU A 52 12.29 -8.24 -29.04
C LEU A 52 13.08 -8.42 -30.34
N LEU A 53 13.63 -9.62 -30.59
CA LEU A 53 14.33 -9.94 -31.84
C LEU A 53 13.40 -9.84 -33.05
N ARG A 54 12.16 -10.32 -32.93
CA ARG A 54 11.14 -10.17 -33.97
C ARG A 54 10.81 -8.70 -34.23
N TRP A 55 10.64 -7.90 -33.17
CA TRP A 55 10.40 -6.46 -33.29
C TRP A 55 11.57 -5.71 -33.93
N ALA A 56 12.80 -6.00 -33.53
CA ALA A 56 13.98 -5.37 -34.13
C ALA A 56 14.04 -5.67 -35.64
N LYS A 57 13.73 -6.93 -36.02
CA LYS A 57 13.64 -7.34 -37.41
C LYS A 57 12.55 -6.57 -38.18
N THR A 58 11.35 -6.37 -37.61
CA THR A 58 10.28 -5.61 -38.29
C THR A 58 10.60 -4.13 -38.42
N LYS A 59 11.44 -3.59 -37.53
CA LYS A 59 11.92 -2.20 -37.59
C LYS A 59 13.19 -2.03 -38.44
N ALA A 60 13.65 -3.08 -39.12
CA ALA A 60 14.89 -3.07 -39.89
C ALA A 60 16.11 -2.66 -39.05
N LEU A 61 16.12 -3.03 -37.76
CA LEU A 61 17.22 -2.80 -36.84
C LEU A 61 18.05 -4.08 -36.72
N PRO A 62 19.24 -4.16 -37.36
CA PRO A 62 20.04 -5.37 -37.34
C PRO A 62 20.63 -5.61 -35.95
N VAL A 63 20.43 -6.82 -35.42
CA VAL A 63 20.92 -7.27 -34.12
C VAL A 63 22.03 -8.30 -34.33
N SER A 64 23.20 -8.04 -33.78
CA SER A 64 24.39 -8.90 -33.84
C SER A 64 24.32 -10.03 -32.81
N SER A 65 23.82 -9.73 -31.61
CA SER A 65 23.68 -10.70 -30.53
C SER A 65 22.65 -10.25 -29.49
N SER A 66 22.27 -11.13 -28.59
CA SER A 66 21.34 -10.84 -27.49
C SER A 66 21.77 -11.53 -26.22
N PHE A 67 21.61 -10.85 -25.09
CA PHE A 67 22.05 -11.32 -23.77
C PHE A 67 20.90 -11.28 -22.77
N LEU A 68 20.88 -12.25 -21.87
CA LEU A 68 19.95 -12.34 -20.75
C LEU A 68 20.70 -12.02 -19.45
N GLY A 69 20.03 -11.40 -18.48
CA GLY A 69 20.68 -11.07 -17.23
C GLY A 69 19.77 -10.41 -16.21
N LYS A 70 20.29 -10.20 -14.99
CA LYS A 70 19.56 -9.55 -13.89
C LYS A 70 19.10 -8.13 -14.23
N GLY A 71 19.84 -7.47 -15.13
CA GLY A 71 19.53 -6.13 -15.62
C GLY A 71 18.49 -6.08 -16.74
N GLY A 72 17.85 -7.21 -17.05
CA GLY A 72 16.87 -7.39 -18.13
C GLY A 72 17.47 -7.93 -19.43
N VAL A 73 16.63 -8.05 -20.45
CA VAL A 73 17.05 -8.47 -21.81
C VAL A 73 17.85 -7.34 -22.47
N THR A 74 18.97 -7.70 -23.09
CA THR A 74 19.86 -6.77 -23.82
C THR A 74 20.01 -7.22 -25.27
N LEU A 75 19.89 -6.31 -26.23
CA LEU A 75 20.22 -6.55 -27.63
C LEU A 75 21.49 -5.78 -28.00
N SER A 76 22.43 -6.45 -28.66
CA SER A 76 23.60 -5.84 -29.28
C SER A 76 23.28 -5.53 -30.73
N MET A 77 23.18 -4.26 -31.06
CA MET A 77 22.89 -3.76 -32.39
C MET A 77 24.13 -3.87 -33.29
N ALA A 78 23.93 -3.90 -34.61
CA ALA A 78 25.03 -3.89 -35.56
C ALA A 78 25.77 -2.53 -35.65
N SER A 79 25.16 -1.45 -35.16
CA SER A 79 25.74 -0.11 -35.18
C SER A 79 25.26 0.70 -33.96
N PRO A 80 26.15 1.51 -33.34
CA PRO A 80 25.77 2.47 -32.29
C PRO A 80 24.67 3.44 -32.71
N HIS A 81 24.60 3.87 -33.99
CA HIS A 81 23.52 4.75 -34.45
C HIS A 81 22.12 4.15 -34.31
N HIS A 82 21.99 2.82 -34.42
CA HIS A 82 20.72 2.14 -34.15
C HIS A 82 20.36 2.21 -32.66
N VAL A 83 21.36 2.16 -31.78
CA VAL A 83 21.15 2.35 -30.34
C VAL A 83 20.63 3.76 -30.09
N ASP A 84 21.27 4.78 -30.63
CA ASP A 84 20.86 6.18 -30.45
C ASP A 84 19.43 6.41 -30.92
N THR A 85 19.08 5.88 -32.08
CA THR A 85 17.72 5.99 -32.65
C THR A 85 16.67 5.42 -31.69
N VAL A 86 16.96 4.27 -31.09
CA VAL A 86 16.01 3.58 -30.20
C VAL A 86 15.99 4.21 -28.80
N VAL A 87 17.16 4.57 -28.26
CA VAL A 87 17.28 5.18 -26.93
C VAL A 87 16.67 6.58 -26.91
N ASN A 88 16.86 7.38 -27.96
CA ASN A 88 16.28 8.73 -28.05
C ASN A 88 14.75 8.72 -28.16
N ALA A 89 14.14 7.61 -28.59
CA ALA A 89 12.70 7.43 -28.53
C ALA A 89 12.18 7.25 -27.09
N GLY A 90 13.06 6.89 -26.14
CA GLY A 90 12.79 6.71 -24.71
C GLY A 90 11.99 5.44 -24.39
N THR A 91 10.83 5.28 -25.02
CA THR A 91 9.97 4.09 -24.90
C THR A 91 9.64 3.53 -26.27
N VAL A 92 9.48 2.20 -26.35
CA VAL A 92 9.14 1.52 -27.60
C VAL A 92 7.93 0.60 -27.43
N LEU A 93 7.06 0.65 -28.42
CA LEU A 93 5.92 -0.26 -28.53
C LEU A 93 6.39 -1.54 -29.21
N VAL A 94 6.44 -2.62 -28.43
CA VAL A 94 6.85 -3.95 -28.89
C VAL A 94 5.62 -4.86 -28.89
N PRO A 95 5.20 -5.40 -30.05
CA PRO A 95 4.06 -6.30 -30.12
C PRO A 95 4.20 -7.50 -29.17
N GLY A 96 3.15 -7.78 -28.40
CA GLY A 96 3.12 -8.87 -27.43
C GLY A 96 3.56 -8.48 -26.01
N PHE A 97 3.80 -7.20 -25.75
CA PHE A 97 3.86 -6.63 -24.40
C PHE A 97 2.66 -5.70 -24.16
N PRO A 98 2.11 -5.69 -22.94
CA PRO A 98 0.92 -4.90 -22.62
C PRO A 98 1.20 -3.39 -22.55
N ASN A 99 2.42 -3.01 -22.18
CA ASN A 99 2.84 -1.63 -21.99
C ASN A 99 4.04 -1.29 -22.87
N PRO A 100 4.23 0.00 -23.24
CA PRO A 100 5.46 0.46 -23.86
C PRO A 100 6.65 0.10 -22.97
N LEU A 101 7.72 -0.41 -23.58
CA LEU A 101 8.92 -0.78 -22.85
C LEU A 101 9.88 0.39 -22.79
N ARG A 102 10.41 0.68 -21.60
CA ARG A 102 11.51 1.64 -21.46
C ARG A 102 12.79 1.08 -22.08
N VAL A 103 13.50 1.91 -22.82
CA VAL A 103 14.82 1.57 -23.36
C VAL A 103 15.90 2.34 -22.62
N ALA A 104 17.00 1.66 -22.33
CA ALA A 104 18.21 2.27 -21.80
C ALA A 104 19.42 1.83 -22.65
N ARG A 105 20.47 2.66 -22.67
CA ARG A 105 21.75 2.28 -23.28
C ARG A 105 22.46 1.22 -22.40
N GLY A 106 23.34 0.42 -23.01
CA GLY A 106 24.32 -0.37 -22.26
C GLY A 106 25.22 0.53 -21.41
N ARG A 107 25.43 0.19 -20.14
CA ARG A 107 26.27 0.98 -19.23
C ARG A 107 27.74 0.85 -19.55
N GLN A 108 28.36 1.94 -19.96
CA GLN A 108 29.77 2.02 -20.33
C GLN A 108 30.29 3.42 -20.06
N ILE A 109 31.44 3.49 -19.39
CA ILE A 109 32.16 4.73 -19.21
C ILE A 109 32.95 4.99 -20.49
N GLU A 110 32.73 6.14 -21.12
CA GLU A 110 33.55 6.57 -22.25
C GLU A 110 34.99 6.82 -21.79
N ILE A 111 35.96 6.28 -22.52
CA ILE A 111 37.38 6.46 -22.20
C ILE A 111 37.85 7.72 -22.91
N CYS A 112 38.23 8.75 -22.16
CA CYS A 112 38.83 9.98 -22.71
C CYS A 112 40.36 9.88 -22.70
N ASN A 113 40.92 9.13 -21.76
CA ASN A 113 42.36 8.91 -21.63
C ASN A 113 42.64 7.44 -21.24
N ALA A 114 43.63 6.82 -21.88
CA ALA A 114 44.01 5.42 -21.65
C ALA A 114 44.40 5.12 -20.19
N PHE A 115 44.79 6.15 -19.43
CA PHE A 115 45.20 6.05 -18.04
C PHE A 115 44.08 6.41 -17.05
N GLU A 116 42.84 6.54 -17.52
CA GLU A 116 41.71 6.76 -16.62
C GLU A 116 41.49 5.56 -15.70
N ILE A 117 41.40 5.89 -14.42
CA ILE A 117 41.04 5.04 -13.31
C ILE A 117 39.64 5.48 -12.88
N VAL A 118 38.84 4.53 -12.38
CA VAL A 118 37.50 4.79 -11.88
C VAL A 118 37.32 4.15 -10.51
N ILE A 119 36.62 4.88 -9.64
CA ILE A 119 35.99 4.38 -8.42
C ILE A 119 34.50 4.32 -8.71
N MET A 120 33.91 3.12 -8.59
CA MET A 120 32.51 2.87 -8.90
C MET A 120 31.66 2.83 -7.62
N GLY A 121 30.35 3.02 -7.77
CA GLY A 121 29.39 2.89 -6.67
C GLY A 121 29.38 4.09 -5.75
N VAL A 122 29.73 5.26 -6.29
CA VAL A 122 29.56 6.56 -5.63
C VAL A 122 28.05 6.76 -5.43
N PRO A 123 27.58 6.87 -4.18
CA PRO A 123 26.16 7.00 -3.92
C PRO A 123 25.67 8.42 -4.23
N ASP A 124 24.58 8.52 -5.00
CA ASP A 124 23.97 9.81 -5.39
C ASP A 124 23.44 10.61 -4.19
N ASP A 125 23.12 9.93 -3.08
CA ASP A 125 22.49 10.52 -1.89
C ASP A 125 23.46 11.22 -0.95
N TYR A 126 24.78 11.10 -1.17
CA TYR A 126 25.78 11.70 -0.30
C TYR A 126 26.41 12.93 -0.97
N GLU A 127 26.03 14.10 -0.47
CA GLU A 127 26.71 15.35 -0.78
C GLU A 127 28.21 15.21 -0.42
N ASP A 128 29.09 15.69 -1.31
CA ASP A 128 30.55 15.76 -1.14
C ASP A 128 31.38 14.45 -1.23
N MET A 129 30.80 13.32 -1.66
CA MET A 129 31.59 12.10 -1.85
C MET A 129 32.74 12.26 -2.86
N ASP A 130 32.53 13.02 -3.92
CA ASP A 130 33.58 13.33 -4.90
C ASP A 130 34.77 14.07 -4.26
N GLN A 131 34.47 15.00 -3.35
CA GLN A 131 35.49 15.75 -2.62
C GLN A 131 36.25 14.85 -1.65
N LEU A 132 35.55 13.96 -0.94
CA LEU A 132 36.17 12.97 -0.06
C LEU A 132 37.10 12.01 -0.82
N LEU A 133 36.66 11.50 -1.98
CA LEU A 133 37.47 10.62 -2.82
C LEU A 133 38.70 11.36 -3.37
N LYS A 134 38.53 12.61 -3.81
CA LYS A 134 39.62 13.47 -4.25
C LYS A 134 40.64 13.70 -3.14
N GLU A 135 40.19 14.08 -1.95
CA GLU A 135 41.05 14.28 -0.78
C GLU A 135 41.84 13.01 -0.45
N TRP A 136 41.17 11.87 -0.40
CA TRP A 136 41.82 10.58 -0.15
C TRP A 136 42.91 10.28 -1.18
N ILE A 137 42.65 10.50 -2.48
CA ILE A 137 43.67 10.30 -3.53
C ILE A 137 44.83 11.27 -3.32
N THR A 138 44.55 12.54 -3.07
CA THR A 138 45.60 13.56 -2.92
C THR A 138 46.50 13.32 -1.72
N GLN A 139 45.96 12.79 -0.63
CA GLN A 139 46.72 12.51 0.60
C GLN A 139 47.55 11.22 0.52
N ASN A 140 47.04 10.19 -0.16
CA ASN A 140 47.68 8.87 -0.19
C ASN A 140 48.69 8.68 -1.34
N PHE A 141 48.62 9.49 -2.39
CA PHE A 141 49.48 9.35 -3.57
C PHE A 141 50.29 10.62 -3.83
N LEU A 142 51.36 10.78 -3.03
CA LEU A 142 52.32 11.86 -3.12
C LEU A 142 53.65 11.39 -3.72
N VAL A 143 54.26 12.23 -4.55
CA VAL A 143 55.65 12.08 -5.01
C VAL A 143 56.35 13.39 -4.68
N ASP A 144 57.43 13.31 -3.90
CA ASP A 144 58.19 14.47 -3.41
C ASP A 144 57.32 15.52 -2.68
N GLY A 145 56.27 15.05 -1.98
CA GLY A 145 55.32 15.91 -1.25
C GLY A 145 54.20 16.50 -2.10
N GLU A 146 54.24 16.33 -3.42
CA GLU A 146 53.25 16.84 -4.36
C GLU A 146 52.23 15.77 -4.78
N SER A 147 50.99 16.18 -5.02
CA SER A 147 49.93 15.27 -5.44
C SER A 147 50.18 14.73 -6.85
N THR A 148 49.99 13.42 -7.01
CA THR A 148 50.07 12.77 -8.32
C THR A 148 48.75 12.74 -9.07
N LEU A 149 47.69 13.36 -8.55
CA LEU A 149 46.41 13.51 -9.24
C LEU A 149 46.54 14.56 -10.35
N ALA A 150 46.39 14.15 -11.61
CA ALA A 150 46.49 15.04 -12.77
C ALA A 150 45.15 15.68 -13.13
N GLY A 151 44.05 14.96 -12.92
CA GLY A 151 42.71 15.46 -13.18
C GLY A 151 41.64 14.42 -12.89
N TYR A 152 40.41 14.89 -12.74
CA TYR A 152 39.24 14.08 -12.46
C TYR A 152 38.02 14.65 -13.19
N ARG A 153 37.00 13.81 -13.37
CA ARG A 153 35.71 14.16 -13.94
C ARG A 153 34.62 13.25 -13.40
N ALA A 154 33.41 13.79 -13.31
CA ALA A 154 32.19 12.99 -13.23
C ALA A 154 31.75 12.63 -14.66
N SER A 155 31.16 11.44 -14.84
CA SER A 155 30.49 11.08 -16.09
C SER A 155 29.04 11.57 -16.00
N PRO A 156 28.57 12.48 -16.88
CA PRO A 156 27.18 12.96 -16.82
C PRO A 156 26.16 11.82 -17.02
N ASP A 157 26.54 10.79 -17.78
CA ASP A 157 25.68 9.63 -18.04
C ASP A 157 25.80 8.52 -16.98
N GLU A 158 26.80 8.57 -16.11
CA GLU A 158 27.08 7.54 -15.10
C GLU A 158 27.52 8.23 -13.79
N PRO A 159 26.60 8.86 -13.05
CA PRO A 159 26.89 9.63 -11.85
C PRO A 159 27.51 8.78 -10.73
N GLU A 160 27.32 7.46 -10.76
CA GLU A 160 27.91 6.53 -9.80
C GLU A 160 29.44 6.32 -9.96
N ALA A 161 30.07 7.02 -10.91
CA ALA A 161 31.47 6.81 -11.29
C ALA A 161 32.32 8.08 -11.07
N PHE A 162 33.30 7.97 -10.18
CA PHE A 162 34.35 8.97 -10.02
C PHE A 162 35.56 8.60 -10.87
N ILE A 163 35.83 9.36 -11.93
CA ILE A 163 36.86 9.07 -12.91
C ILE A 163 38.04 10.02 -12.72
N PHE A 164 39.26 9.50 -12.69
CA PHE A 164 40.46 10.30 -12.50
C PHE A 164 41.66 9.69 -13.21
N HIS A 165 42.74 10.47 -13.33
CA HIS A 165 44.01 9.96 -13.86
C HIS A 165 45.18 10.58 -13.10
N MET A 166 46.29 9.86 -13.11
CA MET A 166 47.52 10.24 -12.40
C MET A 166 48.52 10.90 -13.36
N THR A 167 49.46 11.67 -12.83
CA THR A 167 50.51 12.36 -13.59
C THR A 167 51.49 11.40 -14.27
N THR A 168 51.68 10.20 -13.71
CA THR A 168 52.65 9.21 -14.23
C THR A 168 52.12 7.78 -14.17
N TRP A 169 52.66 6.92 -15.04
CA TRP A 169 52.36 5.48 -15.03
C TRP A 169 52.74 4.80 -13.70
N LYS A 170 53.82 5.24 -13.06
CA LYS A 170 54.24 4.73 -11.75
C LYS A 170 53.18 5.00 -10.69
N ALA A 171 52.61 6.20 -10.67
CA ALA A 171 51.52 6.57 -9.77
C ALA A 171 50.23 5.78 -10.10
N THR A 172 49.85 5.67 -11.37
CA THR A 172 48.71 4.83 -11.81
C THR A 172 48.85 3.38 -11.32
N LYS A 173 50.04 2.78 -11.47
CA LYS A 173 50.30 1.41 -11.00
C LYS A 173 50.23 1.28 -9.48
N ALA A 174 50.67 2.30 -8.74
CA ALA A 174 50.55 2.32 -7.29
C ALA A 174 49.09 2.34 -6.85
N VAL A 175 48.25 3.19 -7.46
CA VAL A 175 46.80 3.26 -7.20
C VAL A 175 46.09 1.93 -7.48
N LEU A 176 46.49 1.22 -8.53
CA LEU A 176 45.90 -0.08 -8.90
C LEU A 176 46.49 -1.27 -8.12
N SER A 177 47.32 -1.04 -7.12
CA SER A 177 47.99 -2.10 -6.37
C SER A 177 47.06 -2.82 -5.38
N GLN A 178 47.39 -4.07 -5.05
CA GLN A 178 46.66 -4.84 -4.04
C GLN A 178 46.75 -4.20 -2.64
N SER A 179 47.86 -3.51 -2.32
CA SER A 179 48.00 -2.73 -1.09
C SER A 179 47.00 -1.59 -1.04
N THR A 180 46.87 -0.82 -2.12
CA THR A 180 45.88 0.27 -2.21
C THR A 180 44.47 -0.25 -2.10
N ARG A 181 44.16 -1.39 -2.71
CA ARG A 181 42.84 -2.02 -2.56
C ARG A 181 42.50 -2.27 -1.09
N LYS A 182 43.41 -2.87 -0.32
CA LYS A 182 43.19 -3.13 1.10
C LYS A 182 43.02 -1.84 1.91
N LEU A 183 43.83 -0.82 1.60
CA LEU A 183 43.73 0.50 2.23
C LEU A 183 42.37 1.14 1.95
N PHE A 184 41.95 1.15 0.69
CA PHE A 184 40.64 1.68 0.28
C PHE A 184 39.48 0.94 0.95
N GLU A 185 39.52 -0.40 0.96
CA GLU A 185 38.48 -1.22 1.61
C GLU A 185 38.40 -0.94 3.13
N ALA A 186 39.51 -0.57 3.78
CA ALA A 186 39.54 -0.19 5.19
C ALA A 186 38.99 1.23 5.42
N ASP A 187 39.48 2.21 4.67
CA ASP A 187 39.12 3.64 4.83
C ASP A 187 37.64 3.89 4.47
N PHE A 188 37.13 3.18 3.46
CA PHE A 188 35.75 3.31 2.99
C PHE A 188 34.85 2.15 3.43
N ALA A 189 35.19 1.42 4.50
CA ALA A 189 34.40 0.29 5.00
C ALA A 189 32.94 0.64 5.32
N LYS A 190 32.67 1.91 5.66
CA LYS A 190 31.32 2.45 5.91
C LYS A 190 30.46 2.57 4.65
N TYR A 191 31.06 2.52 3.47
CA TYR A 191 30.41 2.71 2.17
C TYR A 191 30.46 1.41 1.35
N PRO A 192 29.55 0.46 1.60
CA PRO A 192 29.61 -0.88 0.99
C PRO A 192 29.35 -0.89 -0.54
N THR A 193 28.85 0.24 -1.07
CA THR A 193 28.62 0.45 -2.50
C THR A 193 29.91 0.77 -3.24
N LEU A 194 30.84 1.48 -2.58
CA LEU A 194 32.10 1.90 -3.19
C LEU A 194 32.97 0.72 -3.58
N ILE A 195 33.56 0.83 -4.75
CA ILE A 195 34.48 -0.16 -5.31
C ILE A 195 35.81 0.54 -5.49
N TYR A 196 36.85 -0.13 -5.00
CA TYR A 196 38.23 0.32 -5.08
C TYR A 196 38.66 0.72 -6.51
N PRO A 197 39.68 1.57 -6.64
CA PRO A 197 40.14 2.06 -7.93
C PRO A 197 40.47 0.93 -8.92
N ARG A 198 39.90 1.01 -10.12
CA ARG A 198 40.16 0.09 -11.24
C ARG A 198 40.35 0.85 -12.54
N THR A 199 40.95 0.22 -13.53
CA THR A 199 41.00 0.85 -14.87
C THR A 199 39.61 0.92 -15.47
N VAL A 200 39.30 1.99 -16.20
CA VAL A 200 38.03 2.10 -16.94
C VAL A 200 37.85 0.92 -17.89
N HIS A 201 38.93 0.47 -18.52
CA HIS A 201 38.93 -0.73 -19.37
C HIS A 201 38.44 -1.98 -18.63
N GLU A 202 38.93 -2.24 -17.41
CA GLU A 202 38.52 -3.38 -16.61
C GLU A 202 37.04 -3.28 -16.24
N VAL A 203 36.56 -2.12 -15.78
CA VAL A 203 35.14 -1.94 -15.40
C VAL A 203 34.20 -2.15 -16.58
N ASN A 204 34.53 -1.58 -17.74
CA ASN A 204 33.75 -1.76 -18.95
C ASN A 204 33.71 -3.22 -19.40
N THR A 205 34.84 -3.94 -19.32
CA THR A 205 34.97 -5.34 -19.75
C THR A 205 34.31 -6.33 -18.78
N THR A 206 34.49 -6.13 -17.47
CA THR A 206 34.00 -7.05 -16.43
C THR A 206 32.54 -6.81 -16.07
N GLY A 207 32.00 -5.63 -16.41
CA GLY A 207 30.60 -5.31 -16.15
C GLY A 207 30.30 -5.12 -14.66
N VAL A 208 31.28 -4.69 -13.88
CA VAL A 208 31.10 -4.38 -12.46
C VAL A 208 30.32 -3.07 -12.33
N TRP A 209 29.00 -3.19 -12.46
CA TRP A 209 28.02 -2.13 -12.20
C TRP A 209 27.19 -2.63 -11.02
N LYS A 210 27.63 -2.31 -9.80
CA LYS A 210 26.83 -2.63 -8.61
C LYS A 210 25.59 -1.75 -8.65
N ILE A 211 24.44 -2.34 -8.98
CA ILE A 211 23.14 -1.79 -8.64
C ILE A 211 22.85 -2.26 -7.21
N VAL A 212 23.32 -1.52 -6.21
CA VAL A 212 22.94 -1.77 -4.82
C VAL A 212 22.22 -0.53 -4.34
N GLY A 213 20.95 -0.70 -3.94
CA GLY A 213 20.05 0.39 -3.58
C GLY A 213 19.27 0.91 -4.77
N ASN A 214 18.50 0.04 -5.45
CA ASN A 214 17.48 0.56 -6.37
C ASN A 214 16.40 1.17 -5.48
N ILE A 215 16.26 2.50 -5.48
CA ILE A 215 15.09 3.17 -4.89
C ILE A 215 13.81 2.49 -5.36
N CYS A 216 13.73 1.99 -6.61
CA CYS A 216 12.58 1.21 -7.06
C CYS A 216 12.41 -0.16 -6.38
N GLY A 217 13.46 -0.75 -5.81
CA GLY A 217 13.38 -1.98 -5.02
C GLY A 217 12.79 -1.72 -3.63
N ASP A 218 13.20 -0.63 -2.99
CA ASP A 218 12.63 -0.21 -1.71
C ASP A 218 11.24 0.43 -1.88
N PHE A 219 10.99 1.07 -3.03
CA PHE A 219 9.66 1.55 -3.43
C PHE A 219 8.74 0.40 -3.80
N ALA A 220 9.24 -0.67 -4.44
CA ALA A 220 8.46 -1.88 -4.68
C ALA A 220 8.08 -2.57 -3.36
N LYS A 221 9.03 -2.72 -2.42
CA LYS A 221 8.72 -3.22 -1.07
C LYS A 221 7.74 -2.29 -0.32
N GLY A 222 7.90 -0.98 -0.49
CA GLY A 222 6.97 0.02 0.06
C GLY A 222 5.57 -0.12 -0.54
N ALA A 223 5.47 -0.30 -1.85
CA ALA A 223 4.22 -0.50 -2.58
C ALA A 223 3.55 -1.83 -2.21
N ASP A 224 4.33 -2.91 -2.06
CA ASP A 224 3.85 -4.22 -1.60
C ASP A 224 3.32 -4.12 -0.16
N SER A 225 4.04 -3.43 0.73
CA SER A 225 3.61 -3.15 2.11
C SER A 225 2.33 -2.32 2.17
N MET A 226 2.21 -1.29 1.33
CA MET A 226 0.98 -0.50 1.20
C MET A 226 -0.18 -1.35 0.68
N ASN A 227 0.06 -2.20 -0.32
CA ASN A 227 -0.96 -3.08 -0.87
C ASN A 227 -1.46 -4.09 0.17
N ASP A 228 -0.57 -4.65 0.98
CA ASP A 228 -0.95 -5.54 2.08
C ASP A 228 -1.74 -4.81 3.17
N THR A 229 -1.36 -3.57 3.46
CA THR A 229 -2.10 -2.70 4.40
C THR A 229 -3.50 -2.39 3.87
N ILE A 230 -3.66 -2.10 2.58
CA ILE A 230 -4.95 -1.86 1.93
C ILE A 230 -5.82 -3.13 1.96
N LYS A 231 -5.25 -4.30 1.68
CA LYS A 231 -5.97 -5.58 1.79
C LYS A 231 -6.44 -5.85 3.23
N ALA A 232 -5.59 -5.55 4.21
CA ALA A 232 -5.96 -5.69 5.63
C ALA A 232 -7.09 -4.72 6.02
N LEU A 233 -7.03 -3.47 5.56
CA LEU A 233 -8.08 -2.47 5.74
C LEU A 233 -9.41 -2.91 5.12
N THR A 234 -9.37 -3.42 3.88
CA THR A 234 -10.55 -3.92 3.17
C THR A 234 -11.22 -5.05 3.95
N ARG A 235 -10.45 -6.06 4.40
CA ARG A 235 -10.96 -7.16 5.24
C ARG A 235 -11.57 -6.67 6.56
N ARG A 236 -11.01 -5.61 7.14
CA ARG A 236 -11.52 -5.02 8.39
C ARG A 236 -12.85 -4.28 8.15
N ILE A 237 -12.99 -3.59 7.02
CA ILE A 237 -14.24 -2.95 6.60
C ILE A 237 -15.32 -4.02 6.37
N ASP A 238 -15.01 -5.07 5.62
CA ASP A 238 -15.96 -6.17 5.36
C ASP A 238 -16.41 -6.84 6.67
N SER A 239 -15.49 -7.06 7.61
CA SER A 239 -15.83 -7.61 8.93
C SER A 239 -16.70 -6.66 9.76
N MET A 240 -16.47 -5.35 9.66
CA MET A 240 -17.27 -4.36 10.36
C MET A 240 -18.67 -4.27 9.76
N GLU A 241 -18.81 -4.37 8.44
CA GLU A 241 -20.10 -4.41 7.75
C GLU A 241 -20.91 -5.64 8.18
N ASP A 242 -20.31 -6.84 8.19
CA ASP A 242 -20.98 -8.06 8.66
C ASP A 242 -21.42 -7.96 10.13
N ARG A 243 -20.57 -7.40 11.01
CA ARG A 243 -20.94 -7.16 12.41
C ARG A 243 -22.11 -6.17 12.53
N ASN A 244 -22.09 -5.08 11.77
CA ASN A 244 -23.18 -4.10 11.76
C ASN A 244 -24.48 -4.70 11.25
N GLN A 245 -24.45 -5.48 10.17
CA GLN A 245 -25.65 -6.14 9.65
C GLN A 245 -26.23 -7.14 10.67
N LYS A 246 -25.38 -7.91 11.36
CA LYS A 246 -25.80 -8.82 12.44
C LYS A 246 -26.42 -8.06 13.61
N GLN A 247 -25.79 -6.96 14.02
CA GLN A 247 -26.32 -6.12 15.10
C GLN A 247 -27.66 -5.48 14.71
N HIS A 248 -27.79 -4.93 13.51
CA HIS A 248 -29.05 -4.38 13.02
C HIS A 248 -30.17 -5.43 12.98
N LYS A 249 -29.88 -6.66 12.52
CA LYS A 249 -30.86 -7.76 12.56
C LYS A 249 -31.26 -8.11 14.00
N ALA A 250 -30.30 -8.19 14.92
CA ALA A 250 -30.58 -8.46 16.33
C ALA A 250 -31.44 -7.36 16.97
N THR A 251 -31.12 -6.09 16.73
CA THR A 251 -31.92 -4.95 17.21
C THR A 251 -33.32 -4.96 16.62
N HIS A 252 -33.47 -5.26 15.33
CA HIS A 252 -34.79 -5.37 14.71
C HIS A 252 -35.63 -6.50 15.32
N LEU A 253 -35.02 -7.66 15.61
CA LEU A 253 -35.69 -8.77 16.29
C LEU A 253 -36.10 -8.40 17.73
N GLN A 254 -35.24 -7.69 18.46
CA GLN A 254 -35.57 -7.20 19.80
C GLN A 254 -36.72 -6.19 19.77
N LEU A 255 -36.68 -5.24 18.83
CA LEU A 255 -37.78 -4.28 18.63
C LEU A 255 -39.08 -5.01 18.30
N ALA A 256 -39.06 -5.96 17.37
CA ALA A 256 -40.24 -6.76 17.03
C ALA A 256 -40.80 -7.52 18.24
N ALA A 257 -39.92 -8.12 19.07
CA ALA A 257 -40.33 -8.81 20.29
C ALA A 257 -40.96 -7.86 21.34
N VAL A 258 -40.37 -6.68 21.52
CA VAL A 258 -40.91 -5.64 22.42
C VAL A 258 -42.27 -5.16 21.90
N THR A 259 -42.39 -4.86 20.60
CA THR A 259 -43.66 -4.45 19.99
C THR A 259 -44.74 -5.51 20.15
N SER A 260 -44.43 -6.79 19.92
CA SER A 260 -45.37 -7.90 20.11
C SER A 260 -45.82 -8.03 21.57
N THR A 261 -44.88 -7.86 22.52
CA THR A 261 -45.19 -7.92 23.96
C THR A 261 -46.07 -6.75 24.38
N LEU A 262 -45.78 -5.54 23.88
CA LEU A 262 -46.60 -4.35 24.13
C LEU A 262 -48.01 -4.51 23.55
N GLN A 263 -48.13 -5.02 22.32
CA GLN A 263 -49.43 -5.29 21.70
C GLN A 263 -50.23 -6.32 22.51
N SER A 264 -49.59 -7.40 22.95
CA SER A 264 -50.23 -8.45 23.76
C SER A 264 -50.74 -7.88 25.09
N ARG A 265 -49.92 -7.05 25.77
CA ARG A 265 -50.31 -6.38 27.00
C ARG A 265 -51.45 -5.39 26.80
N ALA A 266 -51.43 -4.62 25.70
CA ALA A 266 -52.50 -3.70 25.36
C ALA A 266 -53.84 -4.42 25.14
N ILE A 267 -53.83 -5.55 24.42
CA ILE A 267 -55.03 -6.38 24.20
C ILE A 267 -55.58 -6.93 25.51
N LEU A 268 -54.71 -7.45 26.39
CA LEU A 268 -55.13 -7.98 27.70
C LEU A 268 -55.70 -6.90 28.62
N ALA A 269 -55.11 -5.71 28.62
CA ALA A 269 -55.62 -4.59 29.41
C ALA A 269 -56.98 -4.10 28.87
N GLN A 270 -57.13 -3.99 27.55
CA GLN A 270 -58.39 -3.62 26.91
C GLN A 270 -59.50 -4.65 27.18
N SER A 271 -59.19 -5.95 27.16
CA SER A 271 -60.17 -7.00 27.44
C SER A 271 -60.63 -6.99 28.90
N ALA A 272 -59.73 -6.72 29.85
CA ALA A 272 -60.06 -6.54 31.26
C ALA A 272 -60.97 -5.31 31.48
N GLU A 273 -60.67 -4.18 30.84
CA GLU A 273 -61.51 -2.97 30.90
C GLU A 273 -62.92 -3.25 30.38
N LEU A 274 -63.04 -3.88 29.20
CA LEU A 274 -64.33 -4.27 28.63
C LEU A 274 -65.13 -5.21 29.55
N GLY A 275 -64.45 -6.14 30.23
CA GLY A 275 -65.07 -7.04 31.21
C GLY A 275 -65.66 -6.27 32.40
N LEU A 276 -64.91 -5.32 32.96
CA LEU A 276 -65.37 -4.46 34.05
C LEU A 276 -66.53 -3.56 33.62
N THR A 277 -66.47 -2.97 32.42
CA THR A 277 -67.58 -2.15 31.88
C THR A 277 -68.86 -2.96 31.70
N ARG A 278 -68.77 -4.21 31.23
CA ARG A 278 -69.93 -5.11 31.15
C ARG A 278 -70.49 -5.44 32.52
N GLY A 279 -69.64 -5.73 33.51
CA GLY A 279 -70.05 -5.96 34.89
C GLY A 279 -70.82 -4.76 35.47
N LEU A 280 -70.29 -3.55 35.29
CA LEU A 280 -70.95 -2.32 35.71
C LEU A 280 -72.31 -2.12 35.02
N SER A 281 -72.39 -2.40 33.72
CA SER A 281 -73.65 -2.32 32.97
C SER A 281 -74.71 -3.29 33.50
N ASN A 282 -74.31 -4.51 33.90
CA ASN A 282 -75.22 -5.50 34.48
C ASN A 282 -75.73 -5.06 35.85
N VAL A 283 -74.85 -4.55 36.72
CA VAL A 283 -75.23 -4.01 38.04
C VAL A 283 -76.23 -2.86 37.88
N ARG A 284 -75.98 -1.93 36.95
CA ARG A 284 -76.92 -0.83 36.64
C ARG A 284 -78.27 -1.32 36.12
N ALA A 285 -78.27 -2.33 35.25
CA ALA A 285 -79.50 -2.92 34.73
C ALA A 285 -80.31 -3.59 35.86
N ASN A 286 -79.67 -4.35 36.73
CA ASN A 286 -80.29 -5.02 37.88
C ASN A 286 -80.86 -4.00 38.87
N LYS A 287 -80.09 -2.96 39.20
CA LYS A 287 -80.51 -1.83 40.04
C LYS A 287 -81.77 -1.15 39.47
N THR A 288 -81.79 -0.91 38.16
CA THR A 288 -82.95 -0.30 37.48
C THR A 288 -84.18 -1.21 37.53
N ALA A 289 -83.99 -2.52 37.35
CA ALA A 289 -85.08 -3.50 37.44
C ALA A 289 -85.69 -3.57 38.86
N ILE A 290 -84.86 -3.53 39.92
CA ILE A 290 -85.34 -3.52 41.31
C ILE A 290 -86.05 -2.20 41.62
N ARG A 291 -85.50 -1.07 41.17
CA ARG A 291 -86.14 0.25 41.32
C ARG A 291 -87.52 0.29 40.66
N MET A 292 -87.67 -0.31 39.47
CA MET A 292 -88.95 -0.42 38.79
C MET A 292 -89.94 -1.32 39.55
N LYS A 293 -89.47 -2.45 40.12
CA LYS A 293 -90.30 -3.32 40.97
C LYS A 293 -90.81 -2.60 42.22
N LEU A 294 -89.95 -1.83 42.88
CA LEU A 294 -90.33 -0.99 44.03
C LEU A 294 -91.39 0.06 43.66
N LEU A 295 -91.28 0.69 42.47
CA LEU A 295 -92.24 1.68 41.97
C LEU A 295 -93.60 1.08 41.57
N MET A 296 -93.62 -0.17 41.11
CA MET A 296 -94.86 -0.87 40.71
C MET A 296 -95.66 -1.46 41.88
N GLY A 297 -95.19 -1.28 43.13
CA GLY A 297 -95.84 -1.74 44.35
C GLY A 297 -95.44 -3.16 44.73
N MET A 298 -94.63 -3.29 45.78
CA MET A 298 -94.23 -4.56 46.38
C MET A 298 -94.92 -4.76 47.74
N GLU A 299 -95.06 -6.01 48.17
CA GLU A 299 -95.50 -6.35 49.53
C GLU A 299 -94.58 -5.68 50.58
N PRO A 300 -95.13 -5.09 51.66
CA PRO A 300 -94.36 -4.27 52.61
C PRO A 300 -93.18 -4.98 53.29
N GLU A 301 -93.24 -6.31 53.45
CA GLU A 301 -92.13 -7.12 53.98
C GLU A 301 -90.94 -7.22 53.01
N LYS A 302 -91.19 -7.18 51.71
CA LYS A 302 -90.14 -7.29 50.66
C LYS A 302 -89.53 -5.95 50.29
N VAL A 303 -90.09 -4.83 50.77
CA VAL A 303 -89.57 -3.48 50.52
C VAL A 303 -88.24 -3.26 51.26
N ALA A 304 -88.12 -3.74 52.50
CA ALA A 304 -86.88 -3.63 53.28
C ALA A 304 -85.73 -4.43 52.65
N GLU A 305 -86.01 -5.64 52.16
CA GLU A 305 -85.04 -6.50 51.46
C GLU A 305 -84.61 -5.89 50.12
N ALA A 306 -85.55 -5.34 49.34
CA ALA A 306 -85.25 -4.66 48.09
C ALA A 306 -84.44 -3.35 48.29
N GLN A 307 -84.65 -2.64 49.40
CA GLN A 307 -83.84 -1.47 49.77
C GLN A 307 -82.41 -1.86 50.20
N ALA A 308 -82.25 -2.96 50.94
CA ALA A 308 -80.93 -3.49 51.27
C ALA A 308 -80.15 -3.92 50.02
N MET A 309 -80.83 -4.60 49.08
CA MET A 309 -80.24 -5.02 47.79
C MET A 309 -79.87 -3.81 46.89
N MET A 310 -80.61 -2.71 46.96
CA MET A 310 -80.26 -1.46 46.27
C MET A 310 -78.99 -0.81 46.85
N ALA A 311 -78.83 -0.82 48.17
CA ALA A 311 -77.63 -0.30 48.84
C ALA A 311 -76.39 -1.15 48.51
N GLU A 312 -76.53 -2.48 48.46
CA GLU A 312 -75.48 -3.40 48.03
C GLU A 312 -75.05 -3.15 46.58
N PHE A 313 -76.01 -2.97 45.66
CA PHE A 313 -75.69 -2.61 44.27
C PHE A 313 -75.08 -1.21 44.12
N GLU A 314 -75.37 -0.27 45.03
CA GLU A 314 -74.72 1.05 45.06
C GLU A 314 -73.26 0.95 45.49
N GLU A 315 -72.96 0.13 46.48
CA GLU A 315 -71.59 -0.16 46.91
C GLU A 315 -70.81 -0.90 45.81
N GLU A 316 -71.43 -1.89 45.16
CA GLU A 316 -70.83 -2.63 44.05
C GLU A 316 -70.60 -1.73 42.81
N GLU A 317 -71.54 -0.83 42.50
CA GLU A 317 -71.40 0.17 41.42
C GLU A 317 -70.21 1.12 41.68
N ALA A 318 -70.10 1.66 42.90
CA ALA A 318 -68.99 2.54 43.28
C ALA A 318 -67.64 1.82 43.24
N SER A 319 -67.59 0.56 43.69
CA SER A 319 -66.41 -0.30 43.65
C SER A 319 -65.98 -0.62 42.21
N LEU A 320 -66.91 -0.98 41.33
CA LEU A 320 -66.63 -1.27 39.92
C LEU A 320 -66.21 -0.02 39.15
N GLN A 321 -66.83 1.13 39.40
CA GLN A 321 -66.44 2.40 38.79
C GLN A 321 -65.01 2.81 39.16
N SER A 322 -64.64 2.67 40.45
CA SER A 322 -63.27 2.90 40.92
C SER A 322 -62.25 1.96 40.25
N LYS A 323 -62.59 0.67 40.11
CA LYS A 323 -61.75 -0.31 39.41
C LYS A 323 -61.58 -0.01 37.92
N ILE A 324 -62.61 0.50 37.24
CA ILE A 324 -62.53 0.93 35.84
C ILE A 324 -61.58 2.12 35.72
N ASP A 325 -61.77 3.17 36.53
CA ASP A 325 -60.92 4.36 36.49
C ASP A 325 -59.43 4.03 36.80
N GLN A 326 -59.19 3.04 37.66
CA GLN A 326 -57.85 2.52 37.94
C GLN A 326 -57.30 1.72 36.75
N ALA A 327 -58.10 0.86 36.11
CA ALA A 327 -57.70 0.08 34.94
C ALA A 327 -57.37 0.96 33.73
N SER A 328 -58.17 2.00 33.44
CA SER A 328 -57.91 2.93 32.33
C SER A 328 -56.64 3.76 32.57
N ARG A 329 -56.35 4.16 33.82
CA ARG A 329 -55.06 4.82 34.17
C ARG A 329 -53.87 3.87 33.99
N ASN A 330 -54.01 2.62 34.38
CA ASN A 330 -52.97 1.61 34.18
C ASN A 330 -52.71 1.34 32.68
N PHE A 331 -53.77 1.30 31.86
CA PHE A 331 -53.65 1.18 30.40
C PHE A 331 -52.87 2.33 29.77
N LEU A 332 -53.22 3.58 30.10
CA LEU A 332 -52.50 4.76 29.60
C LEU A 332 -51.03 4.77 30.02
N THR A 333 -50.71 4.25 31.20
CA THR A 333 -49.32 4.12 31.67
C THR A 333 -48.56 3.06 30.88
N ILE A 334 -49.18 1.92 30.54
CA ILE A 334 -48.57 0.85 29.75
C ILE A 334 -48.29 1.29 28.31
N VAL A 335 -49.22 2.05 27.71
CA VAL A 335 -49.08 2.53 26.32
C VAL A 335 -48.18 3.77 26.22
N GLY A 336 -48.20 4.66 27.22
CA GLY A 336 -47.44 5.92 27.22
C GLY A 336 -46.06 5.86 27.87
N GLY A 337 -45.78 4.91 28.76
CA GLY A 337 -44.62 4.95 29.66
C GLY A 337 -43.29 4.39 29.11
N HIS A 338 -43.29 3.55 28.06
CA HIS A 338 -42.10 2.79 27.67
C HIS A 338 -41.26 3.37 26.52
N VAL A 339 -41.68 4.48 25.88
CA VAL A 339 -40.90 5.11 24.79
C VAL A 339 -39.58 5.69 25.32
N SER A 340 -39.53 6.11 26.59
CA SER A 340 -38.37 6.75 27.21
C SER A 340 -37.24 5.80 27.64
N GLN A 341 -37.43 4.47 27.54
CA GLN A 341 -36.40 3.47 27.91
C GLN A 341 -35.63 2.88 26.73
N LEU A 342 -35.88 3.36 25.50
CA LEU A 342 -35.01 3.11 24.35
C LEU A 342 -33.78 4.01 24.43
N GLN A 343 -32.97 3.83 25.48
CA GLN A 343 -31.66 4.46 25.53
C GLN A 343 -30.76 3.72 24.53
N PRO A 344 -30.13 4.40 23.55
CA PRO A 344 -29.20 3.74 22.65
C PRO A 344 -28.07 3.14 23.49
N ALA A 345 -27.74 1.87 23.22
CA ALA A 345 -26.65 1.18 23.90
C ALA A 345 -25.38 2.05 23.86
N PRO A 346 -24.61 2.15 24.96
CA PRO A 346 -23.38 2.93 24.95
C PRO A 346 -22.43 2.36 23.89
N LEU A 347 -21.95 3.24 23.01
CA LEU A 347 -20.83 2.96 22.12
C LEU A 347 -19.68 2.42 22.97
N SER A 348 -19.41 1.11 22.82
CA SER A 348 -18.21 0.51 23.40
C SER A 348 -17.02 1.12 22.65
N ASN A 349 -16.29 2.01 23.34
CA ASN A 349 -15.05 2.57 22.83
C ASN A 349 -14.12 1.43 22.36
N PRO A 350 -13.58 1.48 21.12
CA PRO A 350 -12.51 0.57 20.76
C PRO A 350 -11.30 0.90 21.64
N ALA A 351 -10.79 -0.11 22.35
CA ALA A 351 -9.55 -0.01 23.08
C ALA A 351 -8.43 0.54 22.17
N PRO A 352 -7.58 1.45 22.66
CA PRO A 352 -6.48 1.99 21.86
C PRO A 352 -5.50 0.85 21.49
N PRO A 353 -4.87 0.93 20.30
CA PRO A 353 -3.95 -0.09 19.84
C PRO A 353 -2.75 -0.17 20.80
N SER A 354 -2.48 -1.36 21.31
CA SER A 354 -1.24 -1.67 22.03
C SER A 354 -0.05 -1.46 21.09
N VAL A 355 0.75 -0.44 21.41
CA VAL A 355 2.02 -0.13 20.76
C VAL A 355 2.96 -1.35 20.89
N PRO A 356 3.66 -1.78 19.81
CA PRO A 356 4.68 -2.80 19.94
C PRO A 356 5.89 -2.21 20.66
N THR A 357 6.25 -2.82 21.78
CA THR A 357 7.46 -2.52 22.54
C THR A 357 8.68 -2.79 21.66
N ALA A 358 9.49 -1.77 21.40
CA ALA A 358 10.81 -1.91 20.83
C ALA A 358 11.70 -2.77 21.76
N PRO A 359 12.58 -3.65 21.25
CA PRO A 359 13.56 -4.32 22.08
C PRO A 359 14.65 -3.32 22.53
N PRO A 360 15.23 -3.49 23.72
CA PRO A 360 16.32 -2.64 24.18
C PRO A 360 17.56 -2.91 23.32
N GLY A 361 18.15 -1.83 22.79
CA GLY A 361 19.44 -1.90 22.11
C GLY A 361 20.58 -2.13 23.10
N ILE A 362 21.40 -3.13 22.80
CA ILE A 362 22.87 -3.06 22.78
C ILE A 362 23.32 -3.75 21.50
#